data_AF-A0ABD5RC13-F1
#
_entry.id   AF-A0ABD5RC13-F1
#
_cell.length_a   1.000
_cell.length_b   1.000
_cell.length_c   1.000
_cell.angle_alpha   90.00
_cell.angle_beta   90.00
_cell.angle_gamma   90.00
#
_symmetry.space_group_name_H-M   'P 1'
#
loop_
_entity.id
_entity.type
_entity.pdbx_description
1 polymer ?
#
loop_
_entity_poly.entity_id
_entity_poly.type
_entity_poly.pdbx_seq_one_letter_code
_entity_poly.pdbx_strand_id
1 'polypeptide(L)'
;MSDTDTDAGTGHAEGSESPTERAYTEWRCTNCGKSVPKHNPPCTRCGNMEFEQVRISEHDFDEEIRGPSNLELLRENWATAGASIVIVLVVVIAGLASAGVFVVSDPFGLGYRYGAVDAVAPNSDGTLTAAEFHGQVAGEYEETSLGWSGRTLELSYISEAGSNAALADELTQVAVWYAGYVEDGGDAERLQVTARVGDGRARIVVDSDDARAFAAGDITESEYRSRIFESDGS
;
A
#
# COMPACT_ATOMS: atom_id res chain seq x y z
N MET A 1 -74.35 31.04 11.51
CA MET A 1 -73.08 30.88 10.79
C MET A 1 -72.07 30.58 11.89
N SER A 2 -71.93 29.34 12.39
CA SER A 2 -71.60 28.08 11.66
C SER A 2 -70.19 28.23 11.06
N ASP A 3 -69.17 27.40 11.30
CA ASP A 3 -69.01 26.01 11.75
C ASP A 3 -67.62 25.89 12.45
N THR A 4 -67.37 25.09 13.50
CA THR A 4 -67.18 23.63 13.64
C THR A 4 -65.84 23.07 13.11
N ASP A 5 -65.23 22.21 13.95
CA ASP A 5 -64.26 21.12 13.70
C ASP A 5 -62.79 21.44 13.40
N THR A 6 -61.77 20.60 13.70
CA THR A 6 -61.49 19.45 14.59
C THR A 6 -60.07 18.95 14.19
N ASP A 7 -59.36 18.33 15.14
CA ASP A 7 -58.15 17.47 15.03
C ASP A 7 -56.82 18.10 14.60
N ALA A 8 -55.72 18.00 15.36
CA ALA A 8 -54.99 16.87 15.98
C ALA A 8 -53.74 16.52 15.16
N GLY A 9 -52.58 16.47 15.85
CA GLY A 9 -51.27 16.28 15.23
C GLY A 9 -50.13 16.37 16.22
N THR A 10 -50.17 15.45 17.17
CA THR A 10 -49.11 14.89 18.04
C THR A 10 -47.65 15.07 17.60
N GLY A 11 -46.78 15.41 18.56
CA GLY A 11 -45.33 15.37 18.43
C GLY A 11 -44.60 15.27 19.78
N HIS A 12 -44.83 14.15 20.46
CA HIS A 12 -44.02 13.51 21.52
C HIS A 12 -43.23 14.39 22.51
N ALA A 13 -43.77 14.43 23.73
CA ALA A 13 -43.03 14.70 24.95
C ALA A 13 -41.95 13.64 25.18
N GLU A 14 -40.86 14.10 25.79
CA GLU A 14 -39.79 13.32 26.39
C GLU A 14 -40.36 12.21 27.29
N GLY A 15 -40.01 10.98 26.97
CA GLY A 15 -40.22 9.80 27.79
C GLY A 15 -39.02 8.90 27.59
N SER A 16 -37.98 9.08 28.39
CA SER A 16 -36.91 8.11 28.57
C SER A 16 -37.50 6.86 29.22
N GLU A 17 -38.18 6.03 28.45
CA GLU A 17 -38.53 4.68 28.87
C GLU A 17 -37.24 3.87 28.74
N SER A 18 -36.49 3.79 29.84
CA SER A 18 -35.45 2.78 29.97
C SER A 18 -36.11 1.43 29.65
N PRO A 19 -35.56 0.60 28.75
CA PRO A 19 -36.03 -0.77 28.65
C PRO A 19 -35.94 -1.33 30.06
N THR A 20 -37.06 -1.81 30.61
CA THR A 20 -37.13 -2.40 31.94
C THR A 20 -36.02 -3.44 32.02
N GLU A 21 -34.90 -3.06 32.63
CA GLU A 21 -33.72 -3.89 32.81
C GLU A 21 -34.23 -5.15 33.47
N ARG A 22 -34.14 -6.28 32.77
CA ARG A 22 -34.80 -7.53 33.21
C ARG A 22 -33.99 -8.14 34.34
N ALA A 23 -34.01 -7.48 35.49
CA ALA A 23 -33.38 -7.96 36.69
C ALA A 23 -34.25 -9.04 37.32
N TYR A 24 -33.67 -10.22 37.56
CA TYR A 24 -34.35 -11.28 38.29
C TYR A 24 -33.55 -11.64 39.54
N THR A 25 -34.24 -12.19 40.53
CA THR A 25 -33.68 -12.40 41.86
C THR A 25 -33.44 -13.88 42.09
N GLU A 26 -32.22 -14.24 42.49
CA GLU A 26 -31.84 -15.60 42.88
C GLU A 26 -31.42 -15.64 44.36
N TRP A 27 -31.56 -16.81 44.97
CA TRP A 27 -31.08 -17.07 46.32
C TRP A 27 -29.78 -17.84 46.25
N ARG A 28 -28.69 -17.26 46.76
CA ARG A 28 -27.35 -17.87 46.75
C ARG A 28 -26.98 -18.36 48.14
N CYS A 29 -26.66 -19.65 48.26
CA CYS A 29 -26.19 -20.23 49.52
C CYS A 29 -24.88 -19.54 49.98
N THR A 30 -24.84 -19.05 51.21
CA THR A 30 -23.68 -18.32 51.77
C THR A 30 -22.45 -19.21 51.96
N ASN A 31 -22.64 -20.53 52.04
CA ASN A 31 -21.55 -21.49 52.26
C ASN A 31 -20.94 -22.01 50.94
N CYS A 32 -21.76 -22.49 50.02
CA CYS A 32 -21.28 -23.18 48.80
C CYS A 32 -21.54 -22.42 47.49
N GLY A 33 -22.15 -21.24 47.56
CA GLY A 33 -22.41 -20.37 46.41
C GLY A 33 -23.49 -20.86 45.45
N LYS A 34 -24.29 -21.89 45.79
CA LYS A 34 -25.35 -22.40 44.88
C LYS A 34 -26.44 -21.36 44.75
N SER A 35 -26.75 -20.92 43.52
CA SER A 35 -27.95 -20.15 43.26
C SER A 35 -29.16 -21.06 43.00
N VAL A 36 -30.31 -20.65 43.51
CA VAL A 36 -31.61 -21.31 43.32
C VAL A 36 -32.71 -20.26 43.15
N PRO A 37 -33.76 -20.53 42.37
CA PRO A 37 -34.80 -19.54 42.08
C PRO A 37 -35.73 -19.26 43.28
N LYS A 38 -35.74 -20.11 44.31
CA LYS A 38 -36.61 -19.98 45.50
C LYS A 38 -35.83 -20.23 46.78
N HIS A 39 -36.13 -19.46 47.83
CA HIS A 39 -35.56 -19.65 49.16
C HIS A 39 -36.07 -20.97 49.76
N ASN A 40 -35.23 -22.00 49.79
CA ASN A 40 -35.62 -23.32 50.32
C ASN A 40 -34.48 -23.91 51.18
N PRO A 41 -34.33 -23.45 52.43
CA PRO A 41 -33.43 -24.10 53.39
C PRO A 41 -34.02 -25.45 53.85
N PRO A 42 -33.20 -26.51 54.02
CA PRO A 42 -31.72 -26.56 53.91
C PRO A 42 -31.21 -26.62 52.47
N CYS A 43 -30.00 -26.10 52.23
CA CYS A 43 -29.33 -26.15 50.93
C CYS A 43 -29.11 -27.60 50.47
N THR A 44 -29.68 -27.97 49.32
CA THR A 44 -29.61 -29.35 48.79
C THR A 44 -28.20 -29.86 48.51
N ARG A 45 -27.19 -28.99 48.42
CA ARG A 45 -25.80 -29.36 48.16
C ARG A 45 -24.95 -29.52 49.42
N CYS A 46 -25.19 -28.72 50.45
CA CYS A 46 -24.29 -28.63 51.62
C CYS A 46 -25.00 -28.61 52.98
N GLY A 47 -26.33 -28.60 53.01
CA GLY A 47 -27.12 -28.56 54.23
C GLY A 47 -27.23 -27.20 54.92
N ASN A 48 -26.55 -26.16 54.42
CA ASN A 48 -26.59 -24.82 55.02
C ASN A 48 -28.01 -24.23 55.05
N MET A 49 -28.33 -23.49 56.12
CA MET A 49 -29.65 -22.90 56.33
C MET A 49 -29.74 -21.46 55.83
N GLU A 50 -28.61 -20.83 55.54
CA GLU A 50 -28.54 -19.41 55.18
C GLU A 50 -28.34 -19.22 53.66
N PHE A 51 -29.16 -18.33 53.11
CA PHE A 51 -29.09 -17.88 51.73
C PHE A 51 -29.15 -16.36 51.69
N GLU A 52 -28.39 -15.79 50.78
CA GLU A 52 -28.41 -14.37 50.46
C GLU A 52 -29.20 -14.14 49.17
N GLN A 53 -30.00 -13.08 49.15
CA GLN A 53 -30.75 -12.70 47.96
C GLN A 53 -29.86 -11.86 47.04
N VAL A 54 -29.58 -12.36 45.84
CA VAL A 54 -28.75 -11.69 44.84
C VAL A 54 -29.64 -11.26 43.68
N ARG A 55 -29.56 -9.98 43.31
CA ARG A 55 -30.18 -9.49 42.06
C ARG A 55 -29.20 -9.73 40.93
N ILE A 56 -29.65 -10.41 39.88
CA ILE A 56 -28.89 -10.61 38.65
C ILE A 56 -29.46 -9.67 37.61
N SER A 57 -28.58 -8.86 37.02
CA SER A 57 -28.89 -7.87 35.99
C SER A 57 -28.40 -8.33 34.61
N GLU A 58 -28.90 -7.72 33.54
CA GLU A 58 -28.41 -7.97 32.18
C GLU A 58 -26.92 -7.60 32.03
N HIS A 59 -26.43 -6.64 32.83
CA HIS A 59 -25.03 -6.23 32.86
C HIS A 59 -24.08 -7.35 33.35
N ASP A 60 -24.56 -8.24 34.23
CA ASP A 60 -23.77 -9.37 34.73
C ASP A 60 -23.50 -10.41 33.64
N PHE A 61 -24.43 -10.57 32.69
CA PHE A 61 -24.24 -11.47 31.54
C PHE A 61 -23.41 -10.82 30.43
N ASP A 62 -23.54 -9.51 30.24
CA ASP A 62 -22.80 -8.77 29.22
C ASP A 62 -21.29 -8.78 29.49
N GLU A 63 -20.89 -8.84 30.76
CA GLU A 63 -19.49 -8.95 31.17
C GLU A 63 -18.88 -10.34 30.90
N GLU A 64 -19.67 -11.41 31.00
CA GLU A 64 -19.22 -12.79 30.73
C GLU A 64 -19.21 -13.14 29.22
N ILE A 65 -20.01 -12.44 28.40
CA ILE A 65 -20.07 -12.60 26.93
C ILE A 65 -19.15 -11.62 26.19
N ARG A 66 -18.61 -10.58 26.87
CA ARG A 66 -17.60 -9.69 26.29
C ARG A 66 -16.33 -10.48 25.97
N GLY A 67 -16.19 -10.82 24.69
CA GLY A 67 -14.90 -11.23 24.12
C GLY A 67 -13.83 -10.16 24.37
N PRO A 68 -12.54 -10.53 24.30
CA PRO A 68 -11.44 -9.61 24.58
C PRO A 68 -11.61 -8.33 23.78
N SER A 69 -11.41 -7.20 24.44
CA SER A 69 -11.57 -5.89 23.81
C SER A 69 -10.58 -5.74 22.64
N ASN A 70 -10.96 -5.05 21.55
CA ASN A 70 -10.06 -4.79 20.42
C ASN A 70 -8.73 -4.14 20.87
N LEU A 71 -8.75 -3.41 21.99
CA LEU A 71 -7.60 -2.81 22.65
C LEU A 71 -6.67 -3.82 23.33
N GLU A 72 -7.21 -4.88 23.94
CA GLU A 72 -6.41 -5.97 24.50
C GLU A 72 -5.70 -6.77 23.41
N LEU A 73 -6.41 -7.10 22.33
CA LEU A 73 -5.82 -7.73 21.14
C LEU A 73 -4.69 -6.87 20.55
N LEU A 74 -4.88 -5.54 20.46
CA LEU A 74 -3.86 -4.63 19.95
C LEU A 74 -2.67 -4.50 20.90
N ARG A 75 -2.89 -4.55 22.22
CA ARG A 75 -1.82 -4.42 23.22
C ARG A 75 -0.97 -5.69 23.31
N GLU A 76 -1.59 -6.87 23.26
CA GLU A 76 -0.87 -8.14 23.28
C GLU A 76 -0.07 -8.37 22.00
N ASN A 77 -0.63 -7.96 20.86
CA ASN A 77 -0.04 -8.14 19.54
C ASN A 77 0.43 -6.82 18.89
N TRP A 78 0.87 -5.85 19.70
CA TRP A 78 1.19 -4.52 19.21
C TRP A 78 2.27 -4.53 18.11
N ALA A 79 3.23 -5.46 18.18
CA ALA A 79 4.29 -5.60 17.20
C ALA A 79 3.77 -6.12 15.84
N THR A 80 2.89 -7.13 15.84
CA THR A 80 2.32 -7.70 14.60
C THR A 80 1.25 -6.80 14.00
N ALA A 81 0.44 -6.13 14.84
CA ALA A 81 -0.49 -5.10 14.41
C ALA A 81 0.26 -3.89 13.82
N GLY A 82 1.35 -3.45 14.48
CA GLY A 82 2.21 -2.39 13.97
C GLY A 82 2.85 -2.76 12.64
N ALA A 83 3.42 -3.96 12.52
CA ALA A 83 4.05 -4.43 11.28
C ALA A 83 3.06 -4.49 10.12
N SER A 84 1.85 -5.02 10.33
CA SER A 84 0.84 -5.10 9.28
C SER A 84 0.34 -3.73 8.83
N ILE A 85 0.14 -2.77 9.75
CA ILE A 85 -0.18 -1.38 9.41
C ILE A 85 0.93 -0.74 8.58
N VAL A 86 2.20 -0.94 8.96
CA VAL A 86 3.35 -0.42 8.20
C VAL A 86 3.38 -0.99 6.79
N ILE A 87 3.17 -2.30 6.63
CA ILE A 87 3.13 -2.96 5.30
C ILE A 87 2.02 -2.36 4.44
N VAL A 88 0.81 -2.20 5.00
CA VAL A 88 -0.32 -1.61 4.26
C VAL A 88 -0.02 -0.17 3.84
N LEU A 89 0.57 0.63 4.73
CA LEU A 89 1.00 2.00 4.40
C LEU A 89 2.02 2.01 3.27
N VAL A 90 3.02 1.14 3.30
CA VAL A 90 4.03 1.01 2.22
C VAL A 90 3.38 0.67 0.89
N VAL A 91 2.44 -0.29 0.86
CA VAL A 91 1.73 -0.68 -0.37
C VAL A 91 0.88 0.47 -0.91
N VAL A 92 0.16 1.18 -0.04
CA VAL A 92 -0.65 2.35 -0.45
C VAL A 92 0.24 3.46 -0.99
N ILE A 93 1.35 3.76 -0.31
CA ILE A 93 2.32 4.78 -0.74
C ILE A 93 2.91 4.41 -2.11
N ALA A 94 3.33 3.16 -2.30
CA ALA A 94 3.86 2.68 -3.58
C ALA A 94 2.81 2.76 -4.71
N GLY A 95 1.54 2.41 -4.44
CA GLY A 95 0.44 2.52 -5.40
C GLY A 95 0.10 3.96 -5.79
N LEU A 96 0.21 4.90 -4.85
CA LEU A 96 0.00 6.32 -5.13
C LEU A 96 1.19 6.93 -5.90
N ALA A 97 2.41 6.49 -5.59
CA ALA A 97 3.61 6.91 -6.32
C ALA A 97 3.58 6.45 -7.79
N SER A 98 3.17 5.21 -8.05
CA SER A 98 2.99 4.70 -9.42
C SER A 98 1.85 5.39 -10.18
N ALA A 99 0.86 5.95 -9.47
CA ALA A 99 -0.16 6.81 -10.06
C ALA A 99 0.33 8.26 -10.32
N GLY A 100 1.58 8.60 -9.99
CA GLY A 100 2.17 9.93 -10.23
C GLY A 100 1.77 10.99 -9.21
N VAL A 101 1.23 10.61 -8.04
CA VAL A 101 0.77 11.59 -7.03
C VAL A 101 1.96 12.22 -6.27
N PHE A 102 3.04 11.47 -6.06
CA PHE A 102 4.29 11.95 -5.45
C PHE A 102 5.47 11.02 -5.78
N VAL A 103 6.70 11.54 -5.80
CA VAL A 103 7.93 10.74 -5.95
C VAL A 103 8.42 10.29 -4.58
N VAL A 104 8.52 8.98 -4.37
CA VAL A 104 9.08 8.42 -3.13
C VAL A 104 10.57 8.20 -3.34
N SER A 105 11.37 9.11 -2.78
CA SER A 105 12.83 8.97 -2.73
C SER A 105 13.21 8.03 -1.59
N ASP A 106 13.73 6.84 -1.95
CA ASP A 106 14.31 5.79 -1.11
C ASP A 106 14.32 6.06 0.41
N PRO A 107 13.18 5.87 1.12
CA PRO A 107 13.05 6.27 2.51
C PRO A 107 13.87 5.40 3.48
N PHE A 108 14.42 4.29 3.00
CA PHE A 108 15.10 3.29 3.81
C PHE A 108 16.56 3.06 3.41
N GLY A 109 17.08 3.78 2.41
CA GLY A 109 18.44 3.59 1.90
C GLY A 109 18.66 2.21 1.25
N LEU A 110 17.60 1.60 0.71
CA LEU A 110 17.61 0.27 0.11
C LEU A 110 17.78 0.30 -1.42
N GLY A 111 17.86 1.48 -2.02
CA GLY A 111 17.93 1.70 -3.46
C GLY A 111 16.60 1.52 -4.18
N TYR A 112 15.47 1.49 -3.46
CA TYR A 112 14.14 1.36 -4.07
C TYR A 112 13.50 2.74 -4.26
N ARG A 113 13.18 3.08 -5.50
CA ARG A 113 12.51 4.32 -5.89
C ARG A 113 11.22 4.01 -6.62
N TYR A 114 10.24 4.89 -6.46
CA TYR A 114 8.96 4.78 -7.17
C TYR A 114 8.47 6.16 -7.59
N GLY A 115 7.91 6.22 -8.80
CA GLY A 115 7.24 7.40 -9.33
C GLY A 115 7.83 7.91 -10.63
N ALA A 116 7.11 8.83 -11.27
CA ALA A 116 7.55 9.47 -12.49
C ALA A 116 8.82 10.31 -12.26
N VAL A 117 9.67 10.35 -13.28
CA VAL A 117 10.80 11.26 -13.38
C VAL A 117 10.41 12.35 -14.36
N ASP A 118 10.58 13.62 -13.97
CA ASP A 118 10.30 14.74 -14.86
C ASP A 118 11.47 14.94 -15.84
N ALA A 119 11.13 15.32 -17.07
CA ALA A 119 12.12 15.65 -18.09
C ALA A 119 12.76 17.02 -17.81
N VAL A 120 14.08 17.04 -17.63
CA VAL A 120 14.88 18.25 -17.42
C VAL A 120 15.94 18.33 -18.51
N ALA A 121 16.16 19.49 -19.12
CA ALA A 121 17.19 19.61 -20.15
C ALA A 121 18.60 19.38 -19.55
N PRO A 122 19.48 18.58 -20.19
CA PRO A 122 20.86 18.40 -19.75
C PRO A 122 21.59 19.73 -19.60
N ASN A 123 22.33 19.87 -18.52
CA ASN A 123 23.13 21.06 -18.26
C ASN A 123 24.64 20.78 -18.54
N SER A 124 25.52 21.76 -18.28
CA SER A 124 26.96 21.65 -18.61
C SER A 124 27.85 21.35 -17.39
N ASP A 125 27.28 20.85 -16.30
CA ASP A 125 28.00 20.47 -15.08
C ASP A 125 28.80 19.16 -15.21
N GLY A 126 28.60 18.43 -16.31
CA GLY A 126 29.29 17.19 -16.60
C GLY A 126 28.75 16.00 -15.81
N THR A 127 27.51 16.09 -15.31
CA THR A 127 26.79 14.98 -14.70
C THR A 127 25.43 14.82 -15.34
N LEU A 128 25.05 13.60 -15.68
CA LEU A 128 23.74 13.28 -16.22
C LEU A 128 22.87 12.66 -15.13
N THR A 129 21.89 13.40 -14.62
CA THR A 129 20.89 12.86 -13.70
C THR A 129 19.81 12.05 -14.43
N ALA A 130 18.98 11.29 -13.72
CA ALA A 130 17.87 10.55 -14.34
C ALA A 130 16.86 11.49 -15.03
N ALA A 131 16.65 12.69 -14.49
CA ALA A 131 15.79 13.71 -15.06
C ALA A 131 16.39 14.31 -16.35
N GLU A 132 17.71 14.47 -16.38
CA GLU A 132 18.42 14.95 -17.57
C GLU A 132 18.55 13.90 -18.65
N PHE A 133 18.77 12.64 -18.27
CA PHE A 133 18.63 11.50 -19.18
C PHE A 133 17.23 11.47 -19.79
N HIS A 134 16.17 11.65 -18.99
CA HIS A 134 14.81 11.76 -19.52
C HIS A 134 14.67 12.94 -20.48
N GLY A 135 15.16 14.12 -20.12
CA GLY A 135 15.10 15.30 -20.98
C GLY A 135 15.89 15.15 -22.28
N GLN A 136 17.01 14.42 -22.26
CA GLN A 136 17.77 14.09 -23.46
C GLN A 136 16.97 13.21 -24.41
N VAL A 137 16.33 12.15 -23.89
CA VAL A 137 15.43 11.29 -24.68
C VAL A 137 14.22 12.09 -25.18
N ALA A 138 13.64 12.94 -24.34
CA ALA A 138 12.50 13.80 -24.68
C ALA A 138 12.83 14.89 -25.70
N GLY A 139 14.11 15.23 -25.89
CA GLY A 139 14.56 16.14 -26.94
C GLY A 139 14.54 15.51 -28.33
N GLU A 140 14.61 14.18 -28.40
CA GLU A 140 14.78 13.42 -29.65
C GLU A 140 13.53 12.61 -30.04
N TYR A 141 12.69 12.24 -29.07
CA TYR A 141 11.51 11.38 -29.29
C TYR A 141 10.23 11.97 -28.71
N GLU A 142 9.09 11.52 -29.24
CA GLU A 142 7.76 11.96 -28.83
C GLU A 142 7.16 11.07 -27.72
N GLU A 143 6.19 11.63 -26.98
CA GLU A 143 5.43 10.95 -25.91
C GLU A 143 6.30 10.16 -24.93
N THR A 144 7.36 10.80 -24.44
CA THR A 144 8.30 10.17 -23.53
C THR A 144 7.77 10.10 -22.10
N SER A 145 8.02 8.98 -21.43
CA SER A 145 7.76 8.79 -20.02
C SER A 145 8.93 8.05 -19.39
N LEU A 146 9.51 8.58 -18.32
CA LEU A 146 10.49 7.87 -17.50
C LEU A 146 9.94 7.75 -16.07
N GLY A 147 10.16 6.60 -15.44
CA GLY A 147 9.76 6.39 -14.06
C GLY A 147 10.61 5.36 -13.35
N TRP A 148 10.61 5.44 -12.03
CA TRP A 148 11.21 4.43 -11.16
C TRP A 148 10.21 3.34 -10.80
N SER A 149 10.67 2.10 -10.90
CA SER A 149 9.96 0.88 -10.50
C SER A 149 10.93 0.01 -9.69
N GLY A 150 11.05 0.33 -8.40
CA GLY A 150 12.03 -0.29 -7.51
C GLY A 150 13.46 0.13 -7.87
N ARG A 151 14.25 -0.81 -8.39
CA ARG A 151 15.66 -0.59 -8.80
C ARG A 151 15.81 -0.41 -10.31
N THR A 152 14.69 -0.40 -11.03
CA THR A 152 14.63 -0.30 -12.49
C THR A 152 14.12 1.08 -12.90
N LEU A 153 14.76 1.68 -13.90
CA LEU A 153 14.19 2.79 -14.66
C LEU A 153 13.36 2.23 -15.82
N GLU A 154 12.11 2.65 -15.92
CA GLU A 154 11.20 2.27 -17.00
C GLU A 154 11.01 3.47 -17.93
N LEU A 155 11.52 3.34 -19.16
CA LEU A 155 11.42 4.34 -20.21
C LEU A 155 10.42 3.87 -21.28
N SER A 156 9.52 4.75 -21.71
CA SER A 156 8.69 4.53 -22.90
C SER A 156 8.63 5.78 -23.76
N TYR A 157 8.57 5.59 -25.08
CA TYR A 157 8.47 6.68 -26.06
C TYR A 157 7.90 6.17 -27.40
N ILE A 158 7.54 7.09 -28.29
CA ILE A 158 7.15 6.78 -29.68
C ILE A 158 8.36 6.97 -30.60
N SER A 159 8.66 5.93 -31.37
CA SER A 159 9.74 5.91 -32.36
C SER A 159 9.17 6.08 -33.76
N GLU A 160 9.84 6.92 -34.55
CA GLU A 160 9.55 7.13 -35.98
C GLU A 160 10.36 6.17 -36.88
N ALA A 161 11.06 5.20 -36.32
CA ALA A 161 11.93 4.30 -37.06
C ALA A 161 11.15 3.54 -38.16
N GLY A 162 11.50 3.81 -39.41
CA GLY A 162 10.88 3.16 -40.57
C GLY A 162 11.38 1.73 -40.85
N SER A 163 12.31 1.21 -40.05
CA SER A 163 12.86 -0.15 -40.22
C SER A 163 13.41 -0.70 -38.90
N ASN A 164 13.51 -2.04 -38.81
CA ASN A 164 14.12 -2.71 -37.65
C ASN A 164 15.58 -2.30 -37.42
N ALA A 165 16.33 -2.02 -38.50
CA ALA A 165 17.72 -1.56 -38.38
C ALA A 165 17.80 -0.16 -37.76
N ALA A 166 16.97 0.77 -38.25
CA ALA A 166 16.87 2.12 -37.69
C ALA A 166 16.43 2.09 -36.22
N LEU A 167 15.45 1.25 -35.88
CA LEU A 167 14.99 1.07 -34.50
C LEU A 167 16.10 0.49 -33.60
N ALA A 168 16.89 -0.46 -34.12
CA ALA A 168 17.99 -1.03 -33.35
C ALA A 168 19.11 0.00 -33.11
N ASP A 169 19.41 0.86 -34.08
CA ASP A 169 20.39 1.94 -33.92
C ASP A 169 19.88 2.99 -32.90
N GLU A 170 18.59 3.32 -32.96
CA GLU A 170 17.92 4.21 -32.02
C GLU A 170 17.96 3.69 -30.58
N LEU A 171 17.56 2.43 -30.36
CA LEU A 171 17.62 1.78 -29.05
C LEU A 171 19.06 1.67 -28.52
N THR A 172 20.04 1.47 -29.40
CA THR A 172 21.46 1.49 -29.05
C THR A 172 21.88 2.89 -28.58
N GLN A 173 21.44 3.95 -29.28
CA GLN A 173 21.72 5.33 -28.90
C GLN A 173 21.15 5.68 -27.51
N VAL A 174 19.94 5.24 -27.21
CA VAL A 174 19.33 5.39 -25.86
C VAL A 174 20.14 4.63 -24.81
N ALA A 175 20.60 3.41 -25.12
CA ALA A 175 21.45 2.63 -24.22
C ALA A 175 22.83 3.29 -23.99
N VAL A 176 23.36 4.02 -24.97
CA VAL A 176 24.60 4.82 -24.83
C VAL A 176 24.36 6.01 -23.89
N TRP A 177 23.25 6.73 -24.02
CA TRP A 177 22.93 7.81 -23.07
C TRP A 177 22.72 7.29 -21.65
N TYR A 178 22.12 6.12 -21.50
CA TYR A 178 22.00 5.46 -20.20
C TYR A 178 23.36 5.11 -19.61
N ALA A 179 24.33 4.68 -20.44
CA ALA A 179 25.69 4.44 -19.96
C ALA A 179 26.34 5.70 -19.39
N GLY A 180 26.12 6.87 -20.00
CA GLY A 180 26.55 8.17 -19.44
C GLY A 180 25.90 8.46 -18.08
N TYR A 181 24.60 8.23 -17.95
CA TYR A 181 23.90 8.36 -16.65
C TYR A 181 24.52 7.45 -15.57
N VAL A 182 24.86 6.20 -15.92
CA VAL A 182 25.46 5.27 -14.96
C VAL A 182 26.92 5.64 -14.64
N GLU A 183 27.69 6.12 -15.63
CA GLU A 183 29.05 6.63 -15.43
C GLU A 183 29.08 7.79 -14.44
N ASP A 184 28.10 8.68 -14.51
CA ASP A 184 27.95 9.84 -13.63
C ASP A 184 27.39 9.50 -12.23
N GLY A 185 27.31 8.21 -11.89
CA GLY A 185 26.87 7.72 -10.58
C GLY A 185 25.37 7.42 -10.50
N GLY A 186 24.71 7.23 -11.64
CA GLY A 186 23.34 6.74 -11.71
C GLY A 186 23.15 5.42 -10.97
N ASP A 187 22.05 5.32 -10.22
CA ASP A 187 21.82 4.25 -9.25
C ASP A 187 20.76 3.22 -9.69
N ALA A 188 20.27 3.31 -10.93
CA ALA A 188 19.42 2.30 -11.51
C ALA A 188 20.23 1.01 -11.75
N GLU A 189 19.73 -0.13 -11.27
CA GLU A 189 20.32 -1.44 -11.57
C GLU A 189 20.11 -1.83 -13.03
N ARG A 190 19.03 -1.33 -13.63
CA ARG A 190 18.60 -1.65 -14.98
C ARG A 190 17.78 -0.55 -15.59
N LEU A 191 17.88 -0.39 -16.91
CA LEU A 191 16.94 0.36 -17.73
C LEU A 191 16.09 -0.60 -18.57
N GLN A 192 14.78 -0.48 -18.47
CA GLN A 192 13.82 -1.15 -19.35
C GLN A 192 13.24 -0.13 -20.32
N VAL A 193 13.51 -0.31 -21.61
CA VAL A 193 13.02 0.59 -22.67
C VAL A 193 11.88 -0.06 -23.42
N THR A 194 10.79 0.67 -23.64
CA THR A 194 9.69 0.26 -24.52
C THR A 194 9.45 1.32 -25.59
N ALA A 195 9.91 1.05 -26.81
CA ALA A 195 9.68 1.92 -27.96
C ALA A 195 8.42 1.46 -28.71
N ARG A 196 7.48 2.38 -28.97
CA ARG A 196 6.28 2.11 -29.79
C ARG A 196 6.53 2.53 -31.23
N VAL A 197 6.26 1.63 -32.18
CA VAL A 197 6.50 1.87 -33.62
C VAL A 197 5.25 1.43 -34.39
N GLY A 198 4.48 2.39 -34.88
CA GLY A 198 3.15 2.12 -35.45
C GLY A 198 2.26 1.36 -34.46
N ASP A 199 1.72 0.21 -34.89
CA ASP A 199 0.93 -0.68 -34.02
C ASP A 199 1.79 -1.66 -33.19
N GLY A 200 3.11 -1.66 -33.42
CA GLY A 200 4.07 -2.53 -32.77
C GLY A 200 4.78 -1.88 -31.58
N ARG A 201 5.54 -2.70 -30.85
CA ARG A 201 6.49 -2.23 -29.84
C ARG A 201 7.74 -3.10 -29.82
N ALA A 202 8.88 -2.47 -29.56
CA ALA A 202 10.11 -3.15 -29.21
C ALA A 202 10.41 -2.92 -27.72
N ARG A 203 11.02 -3.91 -27.09
CA ARG A 203 11.52 -3.81 -25.73
C ARG A 203 13.00 -4.15 -25.73
N ILE A 204 13.75 -3.49 -24.87
CA ILE A 204 15.09 -3.95 -24.49
C ILE A 204 15.27 -3.77 -23.00
N VAL A 205 16.24 -4.51 -22.48
CA VAL A 205 16.69 -4.42 -21.11
C VAL A 205 18.19 -4.15 -21.15
N VAL A 206 18.61 -3.09 -20.48
CA VAL A 206 20.01 -2.70 -20.37
C VAL A 206 20.44 -2.84 -18.92
N ASP A 207 21.40 -3.71 -18.65
CA ASP A 207 21.96 -3.90 -17.32
C ASP A 207 22.98 -2.80 -17.00
N SER A 208 22.94 -2.29 -15.77
CA SER A 208 23.88 -1.24 -15.34
C SER A 208 25.33 -1.72 -15.29
N ASP A 209 25.58 -3.03 -15.11
CA ASP A 209 26.93 -3.60 -15.17
C ASP A 209 27.50 -3.54 -16.59
N ASP A 210 26.70 -3.87 -17.60
CA ASP A 210 27.07 -3.76 -19.01
C ASP A 210 27.26 -2.31 -19.44
N ALA A 211 26.36 -1.43 -18.99
CA ALA A 211 26.45 0.00 -19.24
C ALA A 211 27.74 0.61 -18.65
N ARG A 212 28.14 0.21 -17.43
CA ARG A 212 29.42 0.62 -16.83
C ARG A 212 30.62 0.08 -17.58
N ALA A 213 30.59 -1.19 -17.96
CA ALA A 213 31.67 -1.78 -18.75
C ALA A 213 31.83 -1.05 -20.09
N PHE A 214 30.73 -0.66 -20.73
CA PHE A 214 30.77 0.12 -21.96
C PHE A 214 31.33 1.53 -21.72
N ALA A 215 30.84 2.26 -20.71
CA ALA A 215 31.32 3.61 -20.38
C ALA A 215 32.81 3.62 -20.02
N ALA A 216 33.28 2.61 -19.29
CA ALA A 216 34.70 2.44 -18.95
C ALA A 216 35.58 2.06 -20.15
N GLY A 217 34.98 1.69 -21.30
CA GLY A 217 35.67 1.21 -22.48
C GLY A 217 36.15 -0.24 -22.39
N ASP A 218 35.63 -1.02 -21.44
CA ASP A 218 35.97 -2.44 -21.22
C ASP A 218 35.35 -3.35 -22.30
N ILE A 219 34.21 -2.95 -22.86
CA ILE A 219 33.55 -3.64 -23.97
C ILE A 219 33.33 -2.69 -25.15
N THR A 220 33.33 -3.25 -26.37
CA THR A 220 33.10 -2.45 -27.57
C THR A 220 31.61 -2.14 -27.75
N GLU A 221 31.29 -1.13 -28.55
CA GLU A 221 29.91 -0.81 -28.91
C GLU A 221 29.18 -2.01 -29.55
N SER A 222 29.87 -2.78 -30.40
CA SER A 222 29.27 -3.99 -31.01
C SER A 222 28.96 -5.07 -29.97
N GLU A 223 29.79 -5.20 -28.95
CA GLU A 223 29.57 -6.16 -27.87
C GLU A 223 28.43 -5.70 -26.95
N TYR A 224 28.42 -4.42 -26.59
CA TYR A 224 27.33 -3.81 -25.82
C TYR A 224 25.99 -3.96 -26.54
N ARG A 225 25.97 -3.68 -27.85
CA ARG A 225 24.80 -3.88 -28.71
C ARG A 225 24.33 -5.35 -28.71
N SER A 226 25.24 -6.32 -28.76
CA SER A 226 24.84 -7.74 -28.69
C SER A 226 24.13 -8.05 -27.38
N ARG A 227 24.71 -7.61 -26.24
CA ARG A 227 24.17 -7.90 -24.90
C ARG A 227 22.77 -7.32 -24.67
N ILE A 228 22.53 -6.07 -25.11
CA ILE A 228 21.20 -5.44 -24.94
C ILE A 228 20.10 -6.13 -25.75
N PHE A 229 20.43 -6.73 -26.91
CA PHE A 229 19.46 -7.41 -27.77
C PHE A 229 19.34 -8.92 -27.50
N GLU A 230 20.32 -9.56 -26.86
CA GLU A 230 20.22 -10.95 -26.39
C GLU A 230 19.33 -11.08 -25.14
N SER A 231 19.28 -10.04 -24.31
CA SER A 231 18.55 -10.02 -23.05
C SER A 231 17.02 -10.13 -23.19
N ASP A 232 16.47 -9.87 -24.38
CA ASP A 232 15.02 -9.91 -24.66
C ASP A 232 14.50 -11.33 -24.96
N GLY A 233 15.40 -12.34 -24.99
CA GLY A 233 15.12 -13.72 -25.40
C GLY A 233 14.89 -14.75 -24.29
N SER A 234 14.85 -14.37 -23.01
CA SER A 234 14.71 -15.31 -21.85
C SER A 234 13.39 -15.17 -21.09
#